data_AF-A0A5N5NGL4-F1
#
_entry.id   AF-A0A5N5NGL4-F1
#
_cell.length_a   1.000
_cell.length_b   1.000
_cell.length_c   1.000
_cell.angle_alpha   90.00
_cell.angle_beta   90.00
_cell.angle_gamma   90.00
#
_symmetry.space_group_name_H-M   'P 1'
#
loop_
_entity.id
_entity.type
_entity.pdbx_description
1 polymer ?
#
loop_
_entity_poly.entity_id
_entity_poly.type
_entity_poly.pdbx_seq_one_letter_code
_entity_poly.pdbx_strand_id
1 'polypeptide(L)'
;MQFSLSTILSVASVAMFLPTTLAKSVCLPGEIAVATKSVPFNTGGASQHTDYSGAVLNGADCQILAANGNTQNPNQWCNGGYSDPFKVNCYDGSSPNEVYWGDRYFSCRSNSDRSCDEVGFVVGVCCMEL
;
A
#
# COMPACT_ATOMS: atom_id res chain seq x y z
N MET A 1 5.73 65.41 8.19
CA MET A 1 5.09 64.10 7.90
C MET A 1 6.20 63.21 7.35
N GLN A 2 6.69 62.26 8.14
CA GLN A 2 7.82 61.39 7.78
C GLN A 2 7.27 59.99 7.47
N PHE A 3 7.52 59.50 6.25
CA PHE A 3 6.95 58.27 5.70
C PHE A 3 7.78 57.02 6.06
N SER A 4 7.11 56.10 6.76
CA SER A 4 7.09 54.62 6.72
C SER A 4 8.29 53.75 6.27
N LEU A 5 8.61 52.83 7.19
CA LEU A 5 8.93 51.38 7.12
C LEU A 5 9.44 50.66 5.85
N SER A 6 10.42 49.79 6.13
CA SER A 6 10.61 48.39 5.71
C SER A 6 11.14 48.08 4.30
N THR A 7 12.36 47.52 4.26
CA THR A 7 12.74 46.57 3.20
C THR A 7 13.41 45.35 3.82
N ILE A 8 12.71 44.23 3.69
CA ILE A 8 12.92 42.93 4.29
C ILE A 8 14.02 42.18 3.52
N LEU A 9 14.85 41.41 4.23
CA LEU A 9 15.84 40.48 3.68
C LEU A 9 15.15 39.43 2.80
N SER A 10 15.46 39.39 1.51
CA SER A 10 15.15 38.26 0.64
C SER A 10 16.23 37.18 0.78
N VAL A 11 15.98 36.20 1.64
CA VAL A 11 16.76 34.94 1.66
C VAL A 11 16.24 34.08 0.51
N ALA A 12 17.04 33.93 -0.54
CA ALA A 12 16.77 32.99 -1.62
C ALA A 12 16.85 31.56 -1.08
N SER A 13 15.69 30.92 -0.91
CA SER A 13 15.60 29.51 -0.55
C SER A 13 15.98 28.67 -1.77
N VAL A 14 17.18 28.11 -1.78
CA VAL A 14 17.53 27.01 -2.69
C VAL A 14 16.71 25.81 -2.24
N ALA A 15 15.61 25.52 -2.94
CA ALA A 15 14.88 24.28 -2.78
C ALA A 15 15.82 23.14 -3.19
N MET A 16 16.42 22.47 -2.22
CA MET A 16 17.15 21.24 -2.43
C MET A 16 16.14 20.18 -2.89
N PHE A 17 16.15 19.87 -4.18
CA PHE A 17 15.51 18.67 -4.71
C PHE A 17 16.24 17.46 -4.14
N LEU A 18 15.72 16.90 -3.06
CA LEU A 18 16.13 15.56 -2.62
C LEU A 18 15.75 14.56 -3.72
N PRO A 19 16.64 13.61 -4.07
CA PRO A 19 16.26 12.51 -4.95
C PRO A 19 15.14 11.74 -4.26
N THR A 20 13.96 11.72 -4.85
CA THR A 20 12.94 10.72 -4.52
C THR A 20 13.57 9.37 -4.84
N THR A 21 13.94 8.63 -3.82
CA THR A 21 14.34 7.23 -3.95
C THR A 21 13.20 6.53 -4.67
N LEU A 22 13.42 6.21 -5.95
CA LEU A 22 12.49 5.41 -6.74
C LEU A 22 12.21 4.13 -5.95
N ALA A 23 10.96 3.97 -5.53
CA ALA A 23 10.50 2.74 -4.92
C ALA A 23 10.91 1.58 -5.82
N LYS A 24 11.55 0.58 -5.22
CA LYS A 24 12.06 -0.58 -5.94
C LYS A 24 10.85 -1.40 -6.40
N SER A 25 10.69 -1.54 -7.72
CA SER A 25 9.71 -2.44 -8.35
C SER A 25 9.72 -3.81 -7.66
N VAL A 26 8.54 -4.26 -7.23
CA VAL A 26 8.34 -5.58 -6.58
C VAL A 26 7.84 -6.64 -7.53
N CYS A 27 7.20 -6.22 -8.62
CA CYS A 27 6.70 -7.09 -9.67
C CYS A 27 7.28 -6.71 -11.03
N LEU A 28 6.99 -7.48 -12.06
CA LEU A 28 7.34 -7.12 -13.43
C LEU A 28 6.47 -5.93 -13.90
N PRO A 29 6.93 -5.15 -14.89
CA PRO A 29 6.12 -4.07 -15.46
C PRO A 29 4.75 -4.58 -15.94
N GLY A 30 3.68 -3.89 -15.53
CA GLY A 30 2.30 -4.26 -15.85
C GLY A 30 1.64 -5.22 -14.84
N GLU A 31 2.39 -5.74 -13.87
CA GLU A 31 1.84 -6.51 -12.77
C GLU A 31 1.42 -5.61 -11.60
N ILE A 32 0.52 -6.13 -10.77
CA ILE A 32 0.15 -5.53 -9.49
C ILE A 32 0.64 -6.42 -8.34
N ALA A 33 0.86 -5.83 -7.17
CA ALA A 33 1.21 -6.58 -5.97
C ALA A 33 0.04 -6.55 -4.97
N VAL A 34 -0.10 -7.62 -4.19
CA VAL A 34 -0.98 -7.63 -3.00
C VAL A 34 -0.11 -7.67 -1.76
N ALA A 35 -0.31 -6.70 -0.89
CA ALA A 35 0.41 -6.56 0.36
C ALA A 35 -0.55 -6.69 1.55
N THR A 36 -0.05 -7.24 2.66
CA THR A 36 -0.83 -7.50 3.88
C THR A 36 -0.12 -6.96 5.11
N LYS A 37 -0.88 -6.63 6.14
CA LYS A 37 -0.36 -6.15 7.41
C LYS A 37 -1.17 -6.77 8.53
N SER A 38 -0.48 -7.23 9.57
CA SER A 38 -1.10 -7.68 10.83
C SER A 38 -0.43 -6.96 11.99
N VAL A 39 -1.21 -6.23 12.79
CA VAL A 39 -0.71 -5.46 13.92
C VAL A 39 -1.40 -5.92 15.20
N PRO A 40 -0.67 -6.51 16.17
CA PRO A 40 -1.25 -6.82 17.46
C PRO A 40 -1.45 -5.53 18.27
N PHE A 41 -2.66 -5.33 18.79
CA PHE A 41 -3.03 -4.24 19.68
C PHE A 41 -3.36 -4.77 21.08
N ASN A 42 -2.73 -4.16 22.08
CA ASN A 42 -3.04 -4.43 23.48
C ASN A 42 -4.16 -3.49 23.93
N THR A 43 -5.30 -4.05 24.36
CA THR A 43 -6.46 -3.27 24.81
C THR A 43 -6.46 -2.98 26.32
N GLY A 44 -5.39 -3.35 27.02
CA GLY A 44 -5.30 -3.35 28.47
C GLY A 44 -5.72 -4.68 29.09
N GLY A 45 -5.07 -5.07 30.19
CA GLY A 45 -5.28 -6.36 30.85
C GLY A 45 -4.59 -7.54 30.14
N ALA A 46 -5.18 -8.74 30.22
CA ALA A 46 -4.71 -9.95 29.53
C ALA A 46 -5.25 -10.10 28.09
N SER A 47 -5.98 -9.09 27.59
CA SER A 47 -6.64 -9.15 26.29
C SER A 47 -5.79 -8.48 25.21
N GLN A 48 -5.59 -9.20 24.11
CA GLN A 48 -4.95 -8.72 22.89
C GLN A 48 -5.90 -9.00 21.72
N HIS A 49 -5.96 -8.10 20.75
CA HIS A 49 -6.52 -8.39 19.43
C HIS A 49 -5.49 -8.07 18.35
N THR A 50 -5.73 -8.57 17.14
CA THR A 50 -4.89 -8.30 15.98
C THR A 50 -5.74 -7.60 14.93
N ASP A 51 -5.27 -6.46 14.45
CA ASP A 51 -5.84 -5.79 13.30
C ASP A 51 -5.12 -6.27 12.03
N TYR A 52 -5.89 -6.55 11.01
CA TYR A 52 -5.46 -6.96 9.68
C TYR A 52 -5.81 -5.86 8.68
N SER A 53 -4.93 -5.66 7.71
CA SER A 53 -5.16 -4.76 6.58
C SER A 53 -4.48 -5.34 5.34
N GLY A 54 -4.95 -4.95 4.18
CA GLY A 54 -4.46 -5.36 2.87
C GLY A 54 -4.47 -4.18 1.92
N ALA A 55 -3.52 -4.20 0.98
CA ALA A 55 -3.36 -3.18 -0.05
C ALA A 55 -3.06 -3.83 -1.40
N VAL A 56 -3.62 -3.27 -2.46
CA VAL A 56 -3.20 -3.54 -3.84
C VAL A 56 -2.24 -2.42 -4.24
N LEU A 57 -1.05 -2.80 -4.68
CA LEU A 57 0.02 -1.90 -5.06
C LEU A 57 0.29 -1.99 -6.56
N ASN A 58 0.72 -0.88 -7.16
CA ASN A 58 1.39 -0.92 -8.45
C ASN A 58 2.72 -1.66 -8.30
N GLY A 59 2.94 -2.68 -9.13
CA GLY A 59 4.12 -3.53 -9.07
C GLY A 59 5.43 -2.80 -9.38
N ALA A 60 5.37 -1.69 -10.14
CA ALA A 60 6.54 -0.95 -10.61
C ALA A 60 7.13 0.01 -9.57
N ASP A 61 6.28 0.67 -8.79
CA ASP A 61 6.66 1.77 -7.89
C ASP A 61 6.05 1.63 -6.49
N CYS A 62 5.46 0.47 -6.16
CA CYS A 62 4.86 0.20 -4.86
C CYS A 62 3.74 1.18 -4.44
N GLN A 63 3.18 1.97 -5.38
CA GLN A 63 2.12 2.91 -5.06
C GLN A 63 0.84 2.17 -4.64
N ILE A 64 0.23 2.56 -3.53
CA ILE A 64 -1.08 2.01 -3.12
C ILE A 64 -2.14 2.44 -4.13
N LEU A 65 -2.73 1.46 -4.81
CA LEU A 65 -3.86 1.64 -5.72
C LEU A 65 -5.20 1.53 -4.98
N ALA A 66 -5.26 0.59 -4.04
CA ALA A 66 -6.40 0.43 -3.14
C ALA A 66 -5.93 -0.17 -1.82
N ALA A 67 -6.62 0.14 -0.74
CA ALA A 67 -6.43 -0.52 0.53
C ALA A 67 -7.79 -0.79 1.16
N ASN A 68 -7.86 -1.84 1.96
CA ASN A 68 -8.95 -1.96 2.90
C ASN A 68 -8.59 -1.25 4.21
N GLY A 69 -9.60 -0.89 5.00
CA GLY A 69 -9.38 -0.40 6.36
C GLY A 69 -8.87 -1.51 7.28
N ASN A 70 -8.51 -1.13 8.52
CA ASN A 70 -8.16 -2.10 9.55
C ASN A 70 -9.38 -2.92 9.97
N THR A 71 -9.19 -4.23 10.16
CA THR A 71 -10.24 -5.15 10.57
C THR A 71 -9.71 -6.21 11.50
N GLN A 72 -10.49 -6.63 12.48
CA GLN A 72 -10.14 -7.74 13.38
C GLN A 72 -10.46 -9.12 12.77
N ASN A 73 -11.05 -9.15 11.56
CA ASN A 73 -11.35 -10.39 10.85
C ASN A 73 -10.22 -10.70 9.84
N PRO A 74 -9.43 -11.76 10.05
CA PRO A 74 -8.32 -12.11 9.16
C PRO A 74 -8.78 -12.45 7.74
N ASN A 75 -10.07 -12.72 7.50
CA ASN A 75 -10.57 -13.00 6.15
C ASN A 75 -10.99 -11.74 5.38
N GLN A 76 -11.10 -10.58 6.05
CA GLN A 76 -11.58 -9.36 5.42
C GLN A 76 -10.52 -8.64 4.59
N TRP A 77 -9.23 -8.81 4.88
CA TRP A 77 -8.19 -8.37 3.92
C TRP A 77 -8.22 -9.20 2.63
N CYS A 78 -8.70 -10.44 2.69
CA CYS A 78 -8.83 -11.29 1.50
C CYS A 78 -10.10 -11.08 0.69
N ASN A 79 -11.15 -10.46 1.23
CA ASN A 79 -12.48 -10.46 0.59
C ASN A 79 -13.26 -9.14 0.75
N GLY A 80 -12.68 -8.07 1.32
CA GLY A 80 -13.51 -6.95 1.79
C GLY A 80 -12.88 -5.56 1.72
N GLY A 81 -13.74 -4.58 1.41
CA GLY A 81 -13.61 -3.19 1.82
C GLY A 81 -12.50 -2.38 1.16
N TYR A 82 -11.90 -2.89 0.08
CA TYR A 82 -10.95 -2.12 -0.71
C TYR A 82 -11.64 -0.88 -1.31
N SER A 83 -10.95 0.26 -1.24
CA SER A 83 -11.40 1.51 -1.84
C SER A 83 -11.36 1.44 -3.37
N ASP A 84 -12.43 1.92 -4.04
CA ASP A 84 -12.60 1.86 -5.51
C ASP A 84 -12.54 0.41 -6.05
N PRO A 85 -12.78 0.08 -7.34
CA PRO A 85 -13.39 -1.20 -7.73
C PRO A 85 -12.45 -2.41 -7.69
N PHE A 86 -11.60 -2.49 -6.68
CA PHE A 86 -10.71 -3.59 -6.39
C PHE A 86 -11.41 -4.66 -5.57
N LYS A 87 -11.21 -5.90 -5.99
CA LYS A 87 -11.57 -7.08 -5.20
C LYS A 87 -10.39 -8.02 -5.20
N VAL A 88 -9.89 -8.34 -4.02
CA VAL A 88 -8.93 -9.44 -3.84
C VAL A 88 -9.77 -10.69 -3.54
N ASN A 89 -9.39 -11.84 -4.11
CA ASN A 89 -9.86 -13.15 -3.71
C ASN A 89 -8.65 -13.99 -3.29
N CYS A 90 -8.74 -14.69 -2.17
CA CYS A 90 -7.67 -15.57 -1.68
C CYS A 90 -8.04 -17.05 -1.72
N TYR A 91 -7.04 -17.91 -1.90
CA TYR A 91 -7.12 -19.32 -1.51
C TYR A 91 -7.17 -19.45 0.02
N ASP A 92 -8.15 -20.22 0.50
CA ASP A 92 -8.34 -20.55 1.93
C ASP A 92 -8.27 -19.34 2.87
N GLY A 93 -8.69 -18.16 2.38
CA GLY A 93 -8.71 -16.91 3.13
C GLY A 93 -7.33 -16.35 3.52
N SER A 94 -6.23 -16.89 2.97
CA SER A 94 -4.88 -16.62 3.47
C SER A 94 -3.86 -16.22 2.40
N SER A 95 -4.05 -16.63 1.15
CA SER A 95 -3.09 -16.33 0.07
C SER A 95 -3.82 -15.74 -1.14
N PRO A 96 -3.46 -14.54 -1.63
CA PRO A 96 -4.18 -13.94 -2.74
C PRO A 96 -4.00 -14.78 -4.01
N ASN A 97 -5.12 -15.10 -4.64
CA ASN A 97 -5.18 -15.87 -5.87
C ASN A 97 -5.56 -14.99 -7.05
N GLU A 98 -6.46 -14.03 -6.82
CA GLU A 98 -7.02 -13.21 -7.88
C GLU A 98 -7.19 -11.78 -7.37
N VAL A 99 -7.01 -10.83 -8.28
CA VAL A 99 -7.41 -9.45 -8.05
C VAL A 99 -8.25 -9.00 -9.24
N TYR A 100 -9.34 -8.32 -8.95
CA TYR A 100 -10.18 -7.66 -9.95
C TYR A 100 -9.99 -6.16 -9.78
N TRP A 101 -9.94 -5.44 -10.89
CA TRP A 101 -9.95 -3.97 -10.92
C TRP A 101 -10.98 -3.52 -11.95
N GLY A 102 -12.21 -3.25 -11.49
CA GLY A 102 -13.36 -3.12 -12.39
C GLY A 102 -13.60 -4.41 -13.16
N ASP A 103 -13.51 -4.34 -14.49
CA ASP A 103 -13.67 -5.49 -15.39
C ASP A 103 -12.35 -6.23 -15.67
N ARG A 104 -11.22 -5.73 -15.18
CA ARG A 104 -9.89 -6.35 -15.40
C ARG A 104 -9.65 -7.44 -14.36
N TYR A 105 -9.01 -8.52 -14.80
CA TYR A 105 -8.71 -9.69 -13.98
C TYR A 105 -7.20 -9.93 -13.94
N PHE A 106 -6.69 -10.19 -12.73
CA PHE A 106 -5.28 -10.47 -12.47
C PHE A 106 -5.16 -11.80 -11.75
N SER A 107 -4.39 -12.72 -12.31
CA SER A 107 -4.05 -14.00 -11.67
C SER A 107 -2.77 -13.84 -10.86
N CYS A 108 -2.87 -14.07 -9.56
CA CYS A 108 -1.74 -14.08 -8.65
C CYS A 108 -1.05 -15.44 -8.69
N ARG A 109 0.28 -15.42 -8.74
CA ARG A 109 1.09 -16.63 -8.67
C ARG A 109 2.08 -16.50 -7.51
N SER A 110 2.34 -17.61 -6.82
CA SER A 110 3.21 -17.69 -5.65
C SER A 110 4.70 -17.65 -6.02
N ASN A 111 5.11 -16.63 -6.76
CA ASN A 111 6.48 -16.47 -7.26
C ASN A 111 7.03 -15.05 -7.11
N SER A 112 6.39 -14.18 -6.31
CA SER A 112 6.97 -12.87 -6.02
C SER A 112 7.95 -12.95 -4.86
N ASP A 113 9.22 -12.84 -5.21
CA ASP A 113 10.31 -12.61 -4.28
C ASP A 113 10.70 -11.13 -4.45
N ARG A 114 10.22 -10.24 -3.57
CA ARG A 114 10.82 -8.93 -3.18
C ARG A 114 9.83 -8.03 -2.41
N SER A 115 10.37 -7.40 -1.37
CA SER A 115 9.68 -6.45 -0.47
C SER A 115 9.54 -5.05 -1.09
N CYS A 116 8.44 -4.37 -0.79
CA CYS A 116 8.35 -2.90 -0.87
C CYS A 116 8.73 -2.34 0.51
N ASP A 117 9.87 -1.66 0.62
CA ASP A 117 10.36 -1.16 1.91
C ASP A 117 9.59 0.09 2.42
N GLU A 118 8.80 0.74 1.57
CA GLU A 118 8.20 2.07 1.83
C GLU A 118 6.80 2.03 2.47
N VAL A 119 6.11 0.89 2.50
CA VAL A 119 4.65 0.90 2.71
C VAL A 119 4.20 0.42 4.09
N GLY A 120 5.09 -0.17 4.89
CA GLY A 120 4.71 -0.77 6.19
C GLY A 120 3.75 -1.96 6.07
N PHE A 121 3.65 -2.55 4.88
CA PHE A 121 2.97 -3.81 4.57
C PHE A 121 4.02 -4.87 4.19
N VAL A 122 3.69 -6.14 4.44
CA VAL A 122 4.41 -7.29 3.89
C VAL A 122 3.85 -7.56 2.49
N VAL A 123 4.69 -7.38 1.46
CA VAL A 123 4.32 -7.70 0.07
C VAL A 123 4.28 -9.21 -0.09
N GLY A 124 3.12 -9.74 -0.50
CA GLY A 124 2.85 -11.18 -0.51
C GLY A 124 2.98 -11.83 -1.88
N VAL A 125 2.26 -11.30 -2.89
CA VAL A 125 2.18 -11.90 -4.23
C VAL A 125 2.13 -10.84 -5.33
N CYS A 126 2.69 -11.16 -6.50
CA CYS A 126 2.48 -10.43 -7.75
C CYS A 126 1.39 -11.10 -8.58
N CYS A 127 0.56 -10.29 -9.24
CA CYS A 127 -0.56 -10.73 -10.04
C CYS A 127 -0.46 -10.12 -11.44
N MET A 128 -0.57 -10.99 -12.45
CA MET A 128 -0.48 -10.63 -13.85
C MET A 128 -1.88 -10.56 -14.45
N GLU A 129 -2.13 -9.55 -15.27
CA GLU A 129 -3.38 -9.44 -16.02
C GLU A 129 -3.48 -10.61 -17.03
N LEU A 130 -4.68 -11.20 -17.16
CA LEU A 130 -4.98 -12.23 -18.16
C LEU A 130 -6.00 -11.74 -19.20
#